data_AF-A0A1I8IY37-F1
#
_entry.id   AF-A0A1I8IY37-F1
#
_cell.length_a   1.000
_cell.length_b   1.000
_cell.length_c   1.000
_cell.angle_alpha   90.00
_cell.angle_beta   90.00
_cell.angle_gamma   90.00
#
_symmetry.space_group_name_H-M   'P 1'
#
loop_
_entity.id
_entity.type
_entity.pdbx_description
1 polymer ?
#
loop_
_entity_poly.entity_id
_entity_poly.type
_entity_poly.pdbx_seq_one_letter_code
_entity_poly.pdbx_strand_id
1 'polypeptide(L)'
;MKRPSRSLPLAIVISLSLITVIYVTANLAYLAVLTPDQLIASHAVAVTFAERTMGPAAFIMPLFVAIAIFGSMNGEVLSMSRAAFTGASEGHFPSALAMVSATRLTPVPSVLFMGICTVVFQQLFTNQLDYLIELTGFAFMSIVLMAIGCLLYLRFKQPQLVRPLKGETI
;
A
#
# COMPACT_ATOMS: atom_id res chain seq x y z
N MET A 1 -0.95 -0.41 21.06
CA MET A 1 -0.91 1.02 21.46
C MET A 1 -1.48 1.17 22.87
N LYS A 2 -0.85 1.95 23.77
CA LYS A 2 -1.29 2.07 25.18
C LYS A 2 -2.42 3.10 25.41
N ARG A 3 -2.57 4.13 24.55
CA ARG A 3 -3.65 5.15 24.59
C ARG A 3 -4.13 5.53 23.18
N PRO A 4 -4.99 4.72 22.54
CA PRO A 4 -5.33 4.87 21.12
C PRO A 4 -5.97 6.22 20.78
N SER A 5 -6.80 6.80 21.66
CA SER A 5 -7.51 8.06 21.41
C SER A 5 -6.61 9.28 21.19
N ARG A 6 -5.40 9.30 21.78
CA ARG A 6 -4.43 10.39 21.62
C ARG A 6 -3.20 9.99 20.82
N SER A 7 -2.71 8.76 20.98
CA SER A 7 -1.52 8.30 20.28
C SER A 7 -1.78 8.06 18.79
N LEU A 8 -3.00 7.68 18.39
CA LEU A 8 -3.29 7.37 17.00
C LEU A 8 -3.29 8.62 16.10
N PRO A 9 -4.00 9.73 16.42
CA PRO A 9 -3.94 10.95 15.61
C PRO A 9 -2.53 11.55 15.53
N LEU A 10 -1.83 11.59 16.67
CA LEU A 10 -0.46 12.12 16.74
C LEU A 10 0.51 11.28 15.91
N ALA A 11 0.40 9.94 15.98
CA ALA A 11 1.23 9.05 15.18
C ALA A 11 1.00 9.28 13.68
N ILE A 12 -0.25 9.45 13.24
CA ILE A 12 -0.60 9.73 11.84
C ILE A 12 0.05 11.04 11.37
N VAL A 13 -0.12 12.13 12.13
CA VAL A 13 0.44 13.44 11.73
C VAL A 13 1.96 13.38 11.64
N ILE A 14 2.62 12.84 12.68
CA ILE A 14 4.09 12.75 12.70
C ILE A 14 4.59 11.86 11.56
N SER A 15 3.97 10.69 11.34
CA SER A 15 4.40 9.78 10.29
C SER A 15 4.21 10.38 8.90
N LEU A 16 3.08 11.04 8.64
CA LEU A 16 2.80 11.68 7.35
C LEU A 16 3.79 12.81 7.09
N SER A 17 3.99 13.71 8.05
CA SER A 17 4.94 14.82 7.88
C SER A 17 6.37 14.33 7.63
N LEU A 18 6.82 13.32 8.37
CA LEU A 18 8.15 12.74 8.18
C LEU A 18 8.30 12.12 6.79
N ILE A 19 7.33 11.31 6.35
CA ILE A 19 7.36 10.68 5.03
C ILE A 19 7.37 11.74 3.93
N THR A 20 6.57 12.81 4.06
CA THR A 20 6.58 13.91 3.09
C THR A 20 7.95 14.57 2.97
N VAL A 21 8.62 14.87 4.09
CA VAL A 21 9.97 15.47 4.08
C VAL A 21 10.98 14.56 3.39
N ILE A 22 10.95 13.26 3.70
CA ILE A 22 11.83 12.27 3.06
C ILE A 22 11.57 12.22 1.55
N TYR A 23 10.31 12.21 1.13
CA TYR A 23 9.93 12.13 -0.27
C TYR A 23 10.40 13.36 -1.06
N VAL A 24 10.18 14.57 -0.52
CA VAL A 24 10.64 15.82 -1.14
C VAL A 24 12.17 15.85 -1.22
N THR A 25 12.86 15.46 -0.15
CA THR A 25 14.32 15.46 -0.12
C THR A 25 14.91 14.47 -1.13
N ALA A 26 14.31 13.29 -1.28
CA ALA A 26 14.72 12.30 -2.28
C ALA A 26 14.54 12.81 -3.71
N ASN A 27 13.39 13.45 -4.01
CA ASN A 27 13.16 14.04 -5.33
C ASN A 27 14.14 15.18 -5.63
N LEU A 28 14.46 16.01 -4.63
CA LEU A 28 15.46 17.07 -4.76
C LEU A 28 16.85 16.48 -5.06
N ALA A 29 17.23 15.39 -4.38
CA ALA A 29 18.49 14.69 -4.65
C ALA A 29 18.56 14.13 -6.07
N TYR A 30 17.46 13.55 -6.58
CA TYR A 30 17.41 13.07 -7.97
C TYR A 30 17.59 14.20 -8.98
N LEU A 31 16.88 15.31 -8.82
CA LEU A 31 16.97 16.45 -9.74
C LEU A 31 18.32 17.21 -9.65
N ALA A 32 19.05 17.08 -8.54
CA ALA A 32 20.38 17.64 -8.40
C ALA A 32 21.44 16.89 -9.23
N VAL A 33 21.19 15.62 -9.57
CA VAL A 33 22.15 14.73 -10.25
C VAL A 33 21.72 14.39 -11.68
N LEU A 34 20.42 14.21 -11.90
CA LEU A 34 19.85 13.77 -13.17
C LEU A 34 19.13 14.94 -13.87
N THR A 35 19.28 15.01 -15.19
CA THR A 35 18.47 15.92 -16.01
C THR A 35 17.03 15.40 -16.12
N PRO A 36 16.03 16.28 -16.36
CA PRO A 36 14.63 15.85 -16.54
C PRO A 36 14.45 14.77 -17.60
N ASP A 37 15.16 14.89 -18.74
CA ASP A 37 15.09 13.90 -19.82
C ASP A 37 15.61 12.53 -19.39
N GLN A 38 16.68 12.48 -18.58
CA GLN A 38 17.22 11.23 -18.04
C GLN A 38 16.27 10.59 -17.03
N LEU A 39 15.53 11.41 -16.27
CA LEU A 39 14.55 10.93 -15.30
C LEU A 39 13.35 10.30 -16.00
N ILE A 40 12.83 10.95 -17.06
CA ILE A 40 11.69 10.44 -17.84
C ILE A 40 12.07 9.18 -18.63
N ALA A 41 13.29 9.11 -19.15
CA ALA A 41 13.76 7.95 -19.91
C ALA A 41 14.14 6.74 -19.02
N SER A 42 14.31 6.94 -17.71
CA SER A 42 14.76 5.86 -16.81
C SER A 42 13.60 5.01 -16.31
N HIS A 43 13.68 3.70 -16.55
CA HIS A 43 12.79 2.71 -15.94
C HIS A 43 13.00 2.56 -14.42
N ALA A 44 14.18 2.92 -13.91
CA ALA A 44 14.55 2.75 -12.51
C ALA A 44 15.42 3.93 -12.03
N VAL A 45 14.75 5.04 -11.72
CA VAL A 45 15.38 6.33 -11.36
C VAL A 45 16.43 6.19 -10.25
N ALA A 46 16.15 5.39 -9.21
CA ALA A 46 17.08 5.16 -8.10
C ALA A 46 18.38 4.48 -8.54
N VAL A 47 18.31 3.53 -9.48
CA VAL A 47 19.48 2.81 -10.00
C VAL A 47 20.31 3.74 -10.87
N THR A 48 19.68 4.49 -11.77
CA THR A 48 20.37 5.49 -12.60
C THR A 48 21.05 6.57 -11.75
N PHE A 49 20.41 7.00 -10.66
CA PHE A 49 21.02 7.91 -9.69
C PHE A 49 22.27 7.30 -9.03
N ALA A 50 22.20 6.04 -8.61
CA ALA A 50 23.32 5.35 -7.97
C ALA A 50 24.50 5.12 -8.92
N GLU A 51 24.23 4.79 -10.19
CA GLU A 51 25.26 4.66 -11.23
C GLU A 51 26.04 5.96 -11.43
N ARG A 52 25.37 7.11 -11.31
CA ARG A 52 25.99 8.44 -11.46
C ARG A 52 26.74 8.93 -10.22
N THR A 53 26.43 8.41 -9.03
CA THR A 53 26.94 8.95 -7.75
C THR A 53 27.84 8.00 -6.98
N MET A 54 27.56 6.70 -7.00
CA MET A 54 28.16 5.69 -6.12
C MET A 54 29.29 4.89 -6.78
N GLY A 55 29.53 5.09 -8.08
CA GLY A 55 30.60 4.43 -8.83
C GLY A 55 30.58 2.90 -8.66
N PRO A 56 31.66 2.26 -8.18
CA PRO A 56 31.73 0.79 -8.03
C PRO A 56 30.73 0.23 -7.00
N ALA A 57 30.17 1.07 -6.12
CA ALA A 57 29.17 0.67 -5.12
C ALA A 57 27.72 0.77 -5.63
N ALA A 58 27.50 1.13 -6.91
CA ALA A 58 26.15 1.32 -7.47
C ALA A 58 25.26 0.06 -7.35
N PHE A 59 25.84 -1.15 -7.33
CA PHE A 59 25.10 -2.41 -7.18
C PHE A 59 24.34 -2.54 -5.84
N ILE A 60 24.72 -1.75 -4.83
CA ILE A 60 24.08 -1.76 -3.52
C ILE A 60 22.65 -1.19 -3.61
N MET A 61 22.42 -0.22 -4.50
CA MET A 61 21.13 0.42 -4.66
C MET A 61 20.02 -0.54 -5.10
N PRO A 62 20.13 -1.29 -6.21
CA PRO A 62 19.10 -2.25 -6.59
C PRO A 62 18.88 -3.35 -5.54
N LEU A 63 19.91 -3.73 -4.77
CA LEU A 63 19.76 -4.69 -3.67
C LEU A 63 18.85 -4.15 -2.57
N PHE A 64 19.08 -2.91 -2.10
CA PHE A 64 18.21 -2.31 -1.08
C PHE A 64 16.79 -2.06 -1.59
N VAL A 65 16.64 -1.62 -2.83
CA VAL A 65 15.32 -1.43 -3.46
C VAL A 65 14.58 -2.77 -3.54
N ALA A 66 15.26 -3.86 -3.95
CA ALA A 66 14.66 -5.19 -4.00
C ALA A 66 14.21 -5.69 -2.61
N ILE A 67 15.05 -5.51 -1.58
CA ILE A 67 14.70 -5.88 -0.20
C ILE A 67 13.47 -5.09 0.29
N ALA A 68 13.41 -3.80 -0.01
CA ALA A 68 12.28 -2.95 0.38
C ALA A 68 10.98 -3.38 -0.30
N ILE A 69 11.02 -3.65 -1.61
CA ILE A 69 9.85 -4.13 -2.38
C ILE A 69 9.39 -5.48 -1.83
N PHE A 70 10.33 -6.42 -1.59
CA PHE A 70 9.99 -7.73 -1.04
C PHE A 70 9.33 -7.63 0.35
N GLY A 71 9.84 -6.73 1.20
CA GLY A 71 9.23 -6.45 2.51
C GLY A 71 7.80 -5.90 2.39
N SER A 72 7.58 -4.94 1.48
CA SER A 72 6.27 -4.36 1.22
C SER A 72 5.27 -5.40 0.70
N MET A 73 5.67 -6.18 -0.32
CA MET A 73 4.83 -7.23 -0.91
C MET A 73 4.41 -8.28 0.12
N ASN A 74 5.32 -8.71 1.00
CA ASN A 74 4.98 -9.67 2.04
C ASN A 74 3.93 -9.12 3.02
N GLY A 75 4.06 -7.85 3.42
CA GLY A 75 3.07 -7.19 4.28
C GLY A 75 1.70 -7.09 3.61
N GLU A 76 1.67 -6.79 2.32
CA GLU A 76 0.45 -6.65 1.54
C GLU A 76 -0.30 -7.99 1.37
N VAL A 77 0.42 -9.06 1.01
CA VAL A 77 -0.16 -10.42 0.89
C VAL A 77 -0.80 -10.87 2.21
N LEU A 78 -0.14 -10.60 3.35
CA LEU A 78 -0.67 -10.94 4.67
C LEU A 78 -1.91 -10.12 5.02
N SER A 79 -1.98 -8.85 4.60
CA SER A 79 -3.14 -7.99 4.85
C SER A 79 -4.34 -8.40 3.99
N MET A 80 -4.13 -8.56 2.67
CA MET A 80 -5.20 -8.89 1.72
C MET A 80 -5.78 -10.29 1.96
N SER A 81 -4.95 -11.28 2.31
CA SER A 81 -5.44 -12.63 2.63
C SER A 81 -6.39 -12.63 3.83
N ARG A 82 -6.16 -11.78 4.84
CA ARG A 82 -7.07 -11.61 5.98
C ARG A 82 -8.38 -10.94 5.56
N ALA A 83 -8.32 -9.92 4.71
CA ALA A 83 -9.52 -9.27 4.19
C ALA A 83 -10.39 -10.27 3.39
N ALA A 84 -9.77 -11.09 2.53
CA ALA A 84 -10.46 -12.13 1.77
C ALA A 84 -11.07 -13.22 2.69
N PHE A 85 -10.33 -13.65 3.72
CA PHE A 85 -10.81 -14.60 4.72
C PHE A 85 -12.04 -14.06 5.48
N THR A 86 -12.01 -12.81 5.94
CA THR A 86 -13.15 -12.19 6.62
C THR A 86 -14.34 -12.04 5.66
N GLY A 87 -14.12 -11.61 4.43
CA GLY A 87 -15.18 -11.55 3.41
C GLY A 87 -15.82 -12.91 3.13
N ALA A 88 -15.03 -13.99 3.10
CA ALA A 88 -15.54 -15.35 2.96
C ALA A 88 -16.31 -15.83 4.20
N SER A 89 -15.87 -15.43 5.38
CA SER A 89 -16.55 -15.77 6.65
C SER A 89 -17.92 -15.10 6.78
N GLU A 90 -18.08 -13.90 6.23
CA GLU A 90 -19.35 -13.17 6.15
C GLU A 90 -20.23 -13.62 4.94
N GLY A 91 -19.80 -14.62 4.17
CA GLY A 91 -20.57 -15.18 3.05
C GLY A 91 -20.46 -14.40 1.73
N HIS A 92 -19.58 -13.41 1.61
CA HIS A 92 -19.35 -12.66 0.37
C HIS A 92 -18.44 -13.38 -0.65
N PHE A 93 -17.71 -14.40 -0.20
CA PHE A 93 -16.82 -15.22 -1.04
C PHE A 93 -17.09 -16.72 -0.83
N PRO A 94 -16.61 -17.60 -1.74
CA PRO A 94 -16.71 -19.03 -1.55
C PRO A 94 -16.13 -19.48 -0.20
N SER A 95 -16.83 -20.38 0.49
CA SER A 95 -16.46 -20.86 1.83
C SER A 95 -15.08 -21.54 1.90
N ALA A 96 -14.56 -22.02 0.76
CA ALA A 96 -13.19 -22.53 0.65
C ALA A 96 -12.12 -21.49 1.02
N LEU A 97 -12.39 -20.20 0.79
CA LEU A 97 -11.48 -19.09 1.15
C LEU A 97 -11.57 -18.72 2.65
N ALA A 98 -12.56 -19.23 3.38
CA ALA A 98 -12.68 -19.10 4.83
C ALA A 98 -12.00 -20.26 5.58
N MET A 99 -11.28 -21.15 4.90
CA MET A 99 -10.60 -22.26 5.56
C MET A 99 -9.23 -21.83 6.11
N VAL A 100 -8.99 -22.17 7.38
CA VAL A 100 -7.70 -21.97 8.05
C VAL A 100 -7.00 -23.32 8.22
N SER A 101 -5.70 -23.37 7.95
CA SER A 101 -4.91 -24.57 8.21
C SER A 101 -4.83 -24.85 9.71
N ALA A 102 -5.23 -26.06 10.13
CA ALA A 102 -5.27 -26.45 11.55
C ALA A 102 -3.90 -26.50 12.23
N THR A 103 -2.80 -26.70 11.48
CA THR A 103 -1.45 -26.81 12.03
C THR A 103 -0.71 -25.47 12.09
N ARG A 104 -0.93 -24.60 11.10
CA ARG A 104 -0.20 -23.33 10.96
C ARG A 104 -1.03 -22.10 11.30
N LEU A 105 -2.35 -22.26 11.51
CA LEU A 105 -3.30 -21.16 11.76
C LEU A 105 -3.26 -20.06 10.67
N THR A 106 -2.85 -20.42 9.46
CA THR A 106 -2.76 -19.52 8.30
C THR A 106 -3.90 -19.79 7.31
N PRO A 107 -4.51 -18.75 6.72
CA PRO A 107 -5.52 -18.88 5.67
C PRO A 107 -4.86 -19.24 4.33
N VAL A 108 -4.37 -20.47 4.20
CA VAL A 108 -3.60 -20.93 3.02
C VAL A 108 -4.40 -20.78 1.71
N PRO A 109 -5.70 -21.16 1.64
CA PRO A 109 -6.47 -21.02 0.40
C PRO A 109 -6.63 -19.56 -0.04
N SER A 110 -6.81 -18.62 0.89
CA SER A 110 -6.96 -17.19 0.59
C SER A 110 -5.64 -16.59 0.08
N VAL A 111 -4.50 -17.01 0.65
CA VAL A 111 -3.16 -16.60 0.17
C VAL A 111 -2.91 -17.13 -1.24
N LEU A 112 -3.20 -18.41 -1.49
CA LEU A 112 -3.02 -19.01 -2.82
C LEU A 112 -3.92 -18.35 -3.85
N PHE A 113 -5.18 -18.09 -3.50
CA PHE A 113 -6.12 -17.40 -4.38
C PHE A 113 -5.60 -16.01 -4.77
N MET A 114 -5.16 -15.20 -3.79
CA MET A 114 -4.59 -13.88 -4.09
C MET A 114 -3.31 -13.98 -4.91
N GLY A 115 -2.41 -14.93 -4.62
CA GLY A 115 -1.19 -15.15 -5.40
C GLY A 115 -1.48 -15.51 -6.86
N ILE A 116 -2.45 -16.40 -7.10
CA ILE A 116 -2.88 -16.77 -8.46
C ILE A 116 -3.49 -15.55 -9.16
N CYS A 117 -4.37 -14.80 -8.49
CA CYS A 117 -4.95 -13.58 -9.05
C CYS A 117 -3.88 -12.56 -9.45
N THR A 118 -2.88 -12.32 -8.59
CA THR A 118 -1.77 -11.41 -8.90
C THR A 118 -0.97 -11.87 -10.12
N VAL A 119 -0.61 -13.15 -10.21
CA VAL A 119 0.13 -13.69 -11.36
C VAL A 119 -0.69 -13.56 -12.65
N VAL A 120 -1.98 -13.91 -12.61
CA VAL A 120 -2.88 -13.79 -13.76
C VAL A 120 -3.04 -12.33 -14.18
N PHE A 121 -3.27 -11.41 -13.24
CA PHE A 121 -3.35 -9.98 -13.55
C PHE A 121 -2.06 -9.46 -14.18
N GLN A 122 -0.91 -9.85 -13.64
CA GLN A 122 0.37 -9.43 -14.18
C GLN A 122 0.61 -9.98 -15.59
N GLN A 123 0.17 -11.21 -15.89
CA GLN A 123 0.26 -11.76 -17.25
C GLN A 123 -0.67 -11.04 -18.23
N LEU A 124 -1.89 -10.69 -17.81
CA LEU A 124 -2.88 -10.00 -18.65
C LEU A 124 -2.44 -8.57 -19.04
N PHE A 125 -1.79 -7.85 -18.13
CA PHE A 125 -1.37 -6.46 -18.32
C PHE A 125 0.16 -6.32 -18.47
N THR A 126 0.79 -7.32 -19.09
CA THR A 126 2.25 -7.37 -19.26
C THR A 126 2.74 -6.10 -19.98
N ASN A 127 3.75 -5.43 -19.41
CA ASN A 127 4.40 -4.21 -19.91
C ASN A 127 3.55 -2.92 -19.90
N GLN A 128 2.41 -2.89 -19.18
CA GLN A 128 1.59 -1.67 -19.02
C GLN A 128 1.59 -1.19 -17.56
N LEU A 129 2.77 -0.87 -17.02
CA LEU A 129 2.92 -0.44 -15.63
C LEU A 129 2.14 0.84 -15.32
N ASP A 130 2.17 1.81 -16.23
CA ASP A 130 1.46 3.09 -16.05
C ASP A 130 -0.06 2.88 -15.90
N TYR A 131 -0.63 2.01 -16.74
CA TYR A 131 -2.05 1.64 -16.65
C TYR A 131 -2.40 0.98 -15.31
N LEU A 132 -1.55 0.08 -14.81
CA LEU A 132 -1.77 -0.59 -13.52
C LEU A 132 -1.72 0.40 -12.34
N ILE A 133 -0.82 1.39 -12.40
CA ILE A 133 -0.72 2.46 -11.42
C ILE A 133 -2.00 3.31 -11.43
N GLU A 134 -2.45 3.73 -12.61
CA GLU A 134 -3.68 4.51 -12.77
C GLU A 134 -4.92 3.74 -12.28
N LEU A 135 -5.06 2.48 -12.69
CA LEU A 135 -6.17 1.62 -12.30
C LEU A 135 -6.24 1.43 -10.79
N THR A 136 -5.10 1.16 -10.16
CA THR A 136 -5.00 0.95 -8.72
C THR A 136 -5.27 2.24 -7.95
N GLY A 137 -4.73 3.37 -8.43
CA GLY A 137 -5.00 4.70 -7.87
C GLY A 137 -6.49 5.05 -7.92
N PHE A 138 -7.13 4.81 -9.07
CA PHE A 138 -8.57 5.01 -9.23
C PHE A 138 -9.38 4.11 -8.30
N ALA A 139 -9.08 2.81 -8.26
CA ALA A 139 -9.77 1.85 -7.40
C ALA A 139 -9.66 2.25 -5.91
N PHE A 140 -8.46 2.60 -5.44
CA PHE A 140 -8.26 3.01 -4.06
C PHE A 140 -9.02 4.31 -3.73
N MET A 141 -8.95 5.32 -4.59
CA MET A 141 -9.69 6.57 -4.39
C MET A 141 -11.21 6.36 -4.38
N SER A 142 -11.73 5.47 -5.21
CA SER A 142 -13.16 5.13 -5.21
C SER A 142 -13.61 4.50 -3.89
N ILE A 143 -12.81 3.59 -3.33
CA ILE A 143 -13.08 2.95 -2.03
C ILE A 143 -13.02 3.98 -0.91
N VAL A 144 -12.02 4.88 -0.91
CA VAL A 144 -11.89 5.95 0.08
C VAL A 144 -13.06 6.92 -0.01
N LEU A 145 -13.47 7.33 -1.21
CA LEU A 145 -14.61 8.21 -1.42
C LEU A 145 -15.90 7.57 -0.90
N MET A 146 -16.12 6.29 -1.20
CA MET A 146 -17.27 5.55 -0.69
C MET A 146 -17.23 5.45 0.84
N ALA A 147 -16.07 5.16 1.44
CA ALA A 147 -15.90 5.10 2.89
C ALA A 147 -16.18 6.44 3.57
N ILE A 148 -15.70 7.56 3.02
CA ILE A 148 -15.98 8.91 3.51
C ILE A 148 -17.47 9.23 3.34
N GLY A 149 -18.07 8.89 2.19
CA GLY A 149 -19.50 9.06 1.95
C GLY A 149 -20.36 8.29 2.96
N CYS A 150 -20.02 7.02 3.23
CA CYS A 150 -20.64 6.22 4.27
C CYS A 150 -20.46 6.84 5.66
N LEU A 151 -19.25 7.35 5.98
CA LEU A 151 -19.00 8.01 7.26
C LEU A 151 -19.88 9.26 7.41
N LEU A 152 -19.99 10.10 6.39
CA LEU A 152 -20.85 11.29 6.39
C LEU A 152 -22.32 10.89 6.52
N TYR A 153 -22.78 9.89 5.77
CA TYR A 153 -24.14 9.36 5.87
C TYR A 153 -24.46 8.84 7.28
N LEU A 154 -23.55 8.08 7.90
CA LEU A 154 -23.69 7.60 9.27
C LEU A 154 -23.65 8.74 10.28
N ARG A 155 -22.94 9.84 10.01
CA ARG A 155 -22.99 11.04 10.86
C ARG A 155 -24.39 11.65 10.92
N PHE A 156 -25.10 11.70 9.79
CA PHE A 156 -26.47 12.22 9.73
C PHE A 156 -27.50 11.24 10.30
N LYS A 157 -27.43 9.95 9.94
CA LYS A 157 -28.47 8.96 10.30
C LYS A 157 -28.35 8.44 11.73
N GLN A 158 -27.13 8.34 12.26
CA GLN A 158 -26.86 7.76 13.59
C GLN A 158 -25.95 8.69 14.43
N PRO A 159 -26.48 9.85 14.87
CA PRO A 159 -25.69 10.85 15.61
C PRO A 159 -25.35 10.42 17.04
N GLN A 160 -26.12 9.52 17.65
CA GLN A 160 -25.97 9.12 19.06
C GLN A 160 -24.96 7.99 19.31
N LEU A 161 -24.34 7.42 18.26
CA LEU A 161 -23.32 6.38 18.44
C LEU A 161 -22.12 6.94 19.22
N VAL A 162 -21.64 6.18 20.21
CA VAL A 162 -20.43 6.51 20.96
C VAL A 162 -19.24 6.45 20.00
N ARG A 163 -18.56 7.59 19.79
CA ARG A 163 -17.40 7.72 18.90
C ARG A 163 -16.14 7.95 19.74
N PRO A 164 -15.31 6.92 19.99
CA PRO A 164 -14.12 7.03 20.84
C PRO A 164 -13.03 7.95 20.25
N LEU A 165 -13.05 8.10 18.92
CA LEU A 165 -12.18 8.98 18.14
C LEU A 165 -13.09 10.00 17.43
N LYS A 166 -13.31 11.16 18.05
CA LYS A 166 -13.83 12.33 17.34
C LYS A 166 -12.63 13.04 16.73
N GLY A 167 -12.47 12.99 15.42
CA GLY A 167 -11.64 13.97 14.73
C GLY A 167 -12.27 15.34 14.93
N GLU A 168 -11.50 16.33 15.37
CA GLU A 168 -11.93 17.72 15.26
C GLU A 168 -12.20 17.97 13.78
N THR A 169 -13.47 18.14 13.45
CA THR A 169 -13.89 18.56 12.12
C THR A 169 -14.84 19.71 12.35
N ILE A 170 -14.30 20.91 12.04
CA ILE A 170 -14.91 22.10 11.40
C ILE A 170 -16.31 22.46 11.88
#